data_AF-A0A0C2GGZ9-F1
#
_entry.id   AF-A0A0C2GGZ9-F1
#
_cell.length_a   1.000
_cell.length_b   1.000
_cell.length_c   1.000
_cell.angle_alpha   90.00
_cell.angle_beta   90.00
_cell.angle_gamma   90.00
#
_symmetry.space_group_name_H-M   'P 1'
#
loop_
_entity.id
_entity.type
_entity.pdbx_description
1 polymer ?
#
loop_
_entity_poly.entity_id
_entity_poly.type
_entity_poly.pdbx_seq_one_letter_code
_entity_poly.pdbx_strand_id
1 'polypeptide(L)'
;MKTEWLTVKGPLLYAGGHGVEYRDDTGNVLHEDQMWIKVISNTGEVRHVNWKDVFTKIRDFAGFKAPGYLPHEAVHWSDIHKKWFFLPRKASTTMYEEVADEKK
;
A
#
# COMPACT_ATOMS: atom_id res chain seq x y z
N MET A 1 10.74 -4.06 3.19
CA MET A 1 9.45 -3.40 3.46
C MET A 1 9.59 -2.37 4.57
N LYS A 2 9.42 -1.09 4.25
CA LYS A 2 9.23 0.01 5.22
C LYS A 2 7.75 0.06 5.61
N THR A 3 7.43 0.16 6.90
CA THR A 3 6.05 0.20 7.40
C THR A 3 5.53 1.63 7.42
N GLU A 4 4.27 1.82 7.00
CA GLU A 4 3.64 3.14 6.88
C GLU A 4 2.24 3.21 7.50
N TRP A 5 1.52 2.09 7.57
CA TRP A 5 0.20 2.03 8.17
C TRP A 5 0.05 0.81 9.07
N LEU A 6 -0.85 0.94 10.05
CA LEU A 6 -1.21 -0.12 10.99
C LEU A 6 -2.73 -0.22 11.11
N THR A 7 -3.26 -1.44 11.18
CA THR A 7 -4.64 -1.67 11.60
C THR A 7 -4.80 -3.03 12.26
N VAL A 8 -5.90 -3.22 12.99
CA VAL A 8 -6.23 -4.48 13.64
C VAL A 8 -7.43 -5.11 12.95
N LYS A 9 -7.37 -6.41 12.70
CA LYS A 9 -8.50 -7.22 12.23
C LYS A 9 -8.55 -8.51 13.04
N GLY A 10 -9.57 -8.63 13.89
CA GLY A 10 -9.63 -9.72 14.87
C GLY A 10 -8.43 -9.65 15.84
N PRO A 11 -7.76 -10.79 16.13
CA PRO A 11 -6.63 -10.82 17.08
C PRO A 11 -5.28 -10.46 16.44
N LEU A 12 -5.27 -9.96 15.20
CA LEU A 12 -4.05 -9.78 14.40
C LEU A 12 -3.80 -8.30 14.09
N LEU A 13 -2.55 -7.88 14.26
CA LEU A 13 -2.04 -6.59 13.78
C LEU A 13 -1.59 -6.73 12.32
N TYR A 14 -2.03 -5.82 11.48
CA TYR A 14 -1.63 -5.70 10.09
C TYR A 14 -0.76 -4.46 9.96
N ALA A 15 0.44 -4.63 9.41
CA ALA A 15 1.39 -3.55 9.18
C ALA A 15 1.85 -3.59 7.71
N GLY A 16 1.55 -2.56 6.95
CA GLY A 16 1.88 -2.52 5.52
C GLY A 16 2.75 -1.36 5.12
N GLY A 17 3.36 -1.49 3.94
CA GLY A 17 4.09 -0.41 3.28
C GLY A 17 3.18 0.47 2.41
N HIS A 18 3.82 1.34 1.63
CA HIS A 18 3.18 2.27 0.70
C HIS A 18 2.23 1.60 -0.30
N GLY A 19 2.45 0.33 -0.66
CA GLY A 19 1.61 -0.39 -1.62
C GLY A 19 1.86 -0.03 -3.09
N VAL A 20 3.03 0.53 -3.42
CA VAL A 20 3.44 0.87 -4.79
C VAL A 20 4.74 0.16 -5.16
N GLU A 21 4.98 -0.03 -6.46
CA GLU A 21 6.28 -0.52 -6.94
C GLU A 21 7.37 0.55 -6.79
N TYR A 22 8.61 0.15 -6.51
CA TYR A 22 9.75 1.05 -6.62
C TYR A 22 10.27 1.03 -8.06
N ARG A 23 10.40 2.22 -8.66
CA ARG A 23 10.79 2.39 -10.06
C ARG A 23 12.05 3.22 -10.19
N ASP A 24 12.80 2.99 -11.26
CA ASP A 24 13.84 3.92 -11.71
C ASP A 24 13.23 5.14 -12.44
N ASP A 25 14.08 6.09 -12.81
CA ASP A 25 13.74 7.32 -13.54
C ASP A 25 13.20 7.07 -14.95
N THR A 26 13.46 5.88 -15.52
CA THR A 26 12.89 5.44 -16.80
C THR A 26 11.57 4.69 -16.66
N GLY A 27 11.12 4.44 -15.43
CA GLY A 27 9.86 3.78 -15.11
C GLY A 27 9.93 2.25 -14.98
N ASN A 28 11.12 1.65 -15.05
CA ASN A 28 11.27 0.21 -14.84
C ASN A 28 11.03 -0.13 -13.36
N VAL A 29 10.29 -1.21 -13.11
CA VAL A 29 10.10 -1.71 -11.74
C VAL A 29 11.38 -2.40 -11.28
N LEU A 30 12.03 -1.85 -10.27
CA LEU A 30 13.22 -2.42 -9.65
C LEU A 30 12.85 -3.47 -8.60
N HIS A 31 11.84 -3.20 -7.77
CA HIS A 31 11.32 -4.16 -6.79
C HIS A 31 9.92 -3.77 -6.28
N GLU A 32 9.26 -4.73 -5.62
CA GLU A 32 7.86 -4.61 -5.15
C GLU A 32 7.75 -4.76 -3.62
N ASP A 33 8.86 -4.61 -2.89
CA ASP A 33 8.97 -4.80 -1.45
C ASP A 33 7.98 -3.99 -0.60
N GLN A 34 7.53 -2.83 -1.11
CA GLN A 34 6.56 -1.97 -0.42
C GLN A 34 5.11 -2.45 -0.58
N MET A 35 4.86 -3.43 -1.45
CA MET A 35 3.55 -4.07 -1.66
C MET A 35 3.33 -5.29 -0.76
N TRP A 36 4.31 -5.62 0.09
CA TRP A 36 4.15 -6.63 1.14
C TRP A 36 3.51 -6.02 2.38
N ILE A 37 2.82 -6.88 3.15
CA ILE A 37 2.38 -6.57 4.50
C ILE A 37 2.90 -7.61 5.48
N LYS A 38 2.95 -7.24 6.75
CA LYS A 38 3.15 -8.14 7.89
C LYS A 38 1.81 -8.35 8.58
N VAL A 39 1.51 -9.61 8.89
CA VAL A 39 0.40 -10.01 9.75
C VAL A 39 1.01 -10.60 11.01
N ILE A 40 0.69 -10.00 12.16
CA ILE A 40 1.38 -10.22 13.42
C ILE A 40 0.36 -10.71 14.44
N SER A 41 0.64 -11.84 15.09
CA SER A 41 -0.20 -12.38 16.17
C SER A 41 0.00 -11.61 17.48
N ASN A 42 -0.89 -11.82 18.44
CA ASN A 42 -0.75 -11.27 19.79
C ASN A 42 0.42 -11.89 20.58
N THR A 43 1.01 -13.00 20.10
CA THR A 43 2.22 -13.62 20.65
C THR A 43 3.49 -13.21 19.90
N GLY A 44 3.38 -12.37 18.87
CA GLY A 44 4.51 -11.82 18.12
C GLY A 44 4.95 -12.65 16.91
N GLU A 45 4.21 -13.69 16.54
CA GLU A 45 4.48 -14.46 15.32
C GLU A 45 4.22 -13.58 14.09
N VAL A 46 5.13 -13.60 13.12
CA VAL A 46 5.06 -12.73 11.95
C VAL A 46 4.90 -13.56 10.69
N ARG A 47 3.87 -13.26 9.90
CA ARG A 47 3.70 -13.76 8.55
C ARG A 47 3.83 -12.61 7.55
N HIS A 48 4.57 -12.87 6.49
CA HIS A 48 4.74 -11.95 5.37
C HIS A 48 3.73 -12.30 4.28
N VAL A 49 2.94 -11.34 3.83
CA VAL A 49 1.88 -11.57 2.84
C VAL A 49 2.07 -10.60 1.69
N ASN A 50 2.16 -11.14 0.48
CA ASN A 50 2.20 -10.34 -0.73
C ASN A 50 0.81 -9.76 -0.99
N TRP A 51 0.69 -8.43 -1.02
CA TRP A 51 -0.54 -7.68 -1.29
C TRP A 51 -0.52 -6.97 -2.65
N LYS A 52 0.41 -7.33 -3.55
CA LYS A 52 0.52 -6.77 -4.89
C LYS A 52 -0.82 -6.70 -5.61
N ASP A 53 -1.54 -7.82 -5.67
CA ASP A 53 -2.82 -7.88 -6.38
C ASP A 53 -3.89 -7.01 -5.72
N VAL A 54 -3.85 -6.88 -4.39
CA VAL A 54 -4.79 -6.03 -3.64
C VAL A 54 -4.53 -4.56 -3.95
N PHE A 55 -3.29 -4.10 -3.81
CA PHE A 55 -2.92 -2.71 -4.09
C PHE A 55 -3.11 -2.35 -5.57
N THR A 56 -2.70 -3.23 -6.49
CA THR A 56 -2.92 -3.06 -7.94
C THR A 56 -4.40 -2.89 -8.24
N LYS A 57 -5.27 -3.75 -7.67
CA LYS A 57 -6.71 -3.67 -7.88
C LYS A 57 -7.30 -2.36 -7.35
N ILE A 58 -6.87 -1.90 -6.17
CA ILE A 58 -7.33 -0.63 -5.59
C ILE A 58 -6.89 0.54 -6.47
N ARG A 59 -5.61 0.61 -6.83
CA ARG A 59 -5.03 1.63 -7.71
C ARG A 59 -5.78 1.72 -9.03
N ASP A 60 -5.94 0.57 -9.71
CA ASP A 60 -6.55 0.52 -11.03
C ASP A 60 -8.05 0.86 -10.98
N PHE A 61 -8.76 0.40 -9.95
CA PHE A 61 -10.17 0.74 -9.72
C PHE A 61 -10.37 2.23 -9.44
N ALA A 62 -9.44 2.86 -8.71
CA ALA A 62 -9.46 4.28 -8.43
C ALA A 62 -9.05 5.17 -9.63
N GLY A 63 -8.63 4.56 -10.76
CA GLY A 63 -8.28 5.28 -11.99
C GLY A 63 -6.81 5.68 -12.11
N PHE A 64 -5.92 5.17 -11.24
CA PHE A 64 -4.50 5.54 -11.19
C PHE A 64 -3.57 4.45 -11.73
N LYS A 65 -3.96 3.80 -12.84
CA LYS A 65 -3.20 2.68 -13.44
C LYS A 65 -1.73 3.02 -13.63
N ALA A 66 -0.86 2.02 -13.51
CA ALA A 66 0.58 2.17 -13.76
C ALA A 66 0.85 2.81 -15.14
N PRO A 67 1.83 3.75 -15.25
CA PRO A 67 2.81 4.13 -14.23
C PRO A 67 2.30 5.14 -13.18
N GLY A 68 1.01 5.49 -13.19
CA GLY A 68 0.36 6.16 -12.07
C GLY A 68 0.46 5.35 -10.77
N TYR A 69 0.27 6.04 -9.64
CA TYR A 69 0.52 5.47 -8.32
C TYR A 69 -0.44 6.03 -7.27
N LEU A 70 -0.62 5.24 -6.19
CA LEU A 70 -1.58 5.51 -5.13
C LEU A 70 -1.01 5.01 -3.78
N PRO A 71 -0.10 5.76 -3.13
CA PRO A 71 0.57 5.32 -1.93
C PRO A 71 -0.36 5.42 -0.71
N HIS A 72 -0.25 4.43 0.17
CA HIS A 72 -1.11 4.26 1.34
C HIS A 72 -0.34 4.49 2.64
N GLU A 73 -0.78 5.46 3.45
CA GLU A 73 -0.30 5.68 4.83
C GLU A 73 -1.45 5.65 5.86
N ALA A 74 -2.69 5.51 5.40
CA ALA A 74 -3.86 5.34 6.26
C ALA A 74 -4.75 4.22 5.71
N VAL A 75 -4.79 3.11 6.44
CA VAL A 75 -5.58 1.91 6.12
C VAL A 75 -6.27 1.42 7.39
N HIS A 76 -7.55 1.08 7.31
CA HIS A 76 -8.32 0.60 8.45
C HIS A 76 -9.22 -0.58 8.09
N TRP A 77 -9.23 -1.62 8.92
CA TRP A 77 -10.27 -2.64 8.87
C TRP A 77 -11.44 -2.25 9.79
N SER A 78 -12.65 -2.20 9.25
CA SER A 78 -13.85 -1.98 10.05
C SER A 78 -14.55 -3.29 10.37
N ASP A 79 -14.66 -3.62 11.66
CA ASP A 79 -15.46 -4.76 12.11
C ASP A 79 -16.97 -4.55 11.93
N ILE A 80 -17.44 -3.31 11.81
CA ILE A 80 -18.85 -2.99 11.56
C ILE A 80 -19.18 -3.27 10.09
N HIS A 81 -18.39 -2.74 9.16
CA HIS A 81 -18.67 -2.87 7.73
C HIS A 81 -18.12 -4.15 7.09
N LYS A 82 -17.25 -4.88 7.82
CA LYS A 82 -16.49 -6.04 7.30
C LYS A 82 -15.71 -5.68 6.03
N LYS A 83 -15.09 -4.50 6.03
CA LYS A 83 -14.38 -3.93 4.88
C LYS A 83 -13.07 -3.28 5.28
N TRP A 84 -12.15 -3.24 4.32
CA TRP A 84 -10.95 -2.42 4.36
C TRP A 84 -11.26 -1.04 3.80
N PHE A 85 -10.79 -0.01 4.50
CA PHE A 85 -10.86 1.40 4.11
C PHE A 85 -9.44 1.90 3.89
N PHE A 86 -9.24 2.63 2.81
CA PHE A 86 -7.96 3.22 2.43
C PHE A 86 -8.17 4.72 2.24
N LEU A 87 -7.29 5.53 2.82
CA LEU A 87 -7.17 6.96 2.54
C LEU A 87 -5.74 7.17 2.01
N PRO A 88 -5.53 7.04 0.69
CA PRO A 88 -4.22 7.24 0.07
C PRO A 88 -3.66 8.62 0.43
N ARG A 89 -2.35 8.69 0.70
CA ARG A 89 -1.69 9.96 1.03
C ARG A 89 -1.59 10.87 -0.19
N LYS A 90 -1.37 10.27 -1.36
CA LYS A 90 -1.19 10.91 -2.67
C LYS A 90 -1.98 10.15 -3.72
N ALA A 91 -2.22 10.78 -4.87
CA ALA A 91 -2.74 10.09 -6.03
C ALA A 91 -2.25 10.76 -7.33
N SER A 92 -1.73 9.97 -8.27
CA SER A 92 -1.24 10.51 -9.54
C SER A 92 -1.46 9.55 -10.69
N THR A 93 -1.89 10.10 -11.83
CA THR A 93 -2.02 9.36 -13.10
C THR A 93 -0.71 9.35 -13.90
N THR A 94 0.30 10.09 -13.44
CA THR A 94 1.64 10.15 -14.05
C THR A 94 2.64 9.39 -13.19
N MET A 95 3.76 9.02 -13.80
CA MET A 95 4.90 8.42 -13.09
C MET A 95 5.35 9.29 -11.92
N TYR A 96 5.86 8.64 -10.87
CA TYR A 96 6.46 9.30 -9.72
C TYR A 96 7.65 10.16 -10.15
N GLU A 97 7.68 11.38 -9.66
CA GLU A 97 8.78 12.32 -9.77
C GLU A 97 8.82 13.06 -8.43
N GLU A 98 10.00 13.07 -7.79
CA GLU A 98 10.15 13.43 -6.38
C GLU A 98 9.64 14.85 -6.09
N VAL A 99 9.97 15.82 -6.94
CA VAL A 99 9.58 17.23 -6.74
C VAL A 99 8.09 17.43 -7.00
N ALA A 100 7.53 16.78 -8.03
CA ALA A 100 6.11 16.85 -8.32
C ALA A 100 5.23 16.15 -7.26
N ASP A 101 5.72 15.08 -6.63
CA ASP A 101 4.97 14.29 -5.65
C ASP A 101 4.57 15.09 -4.41
N GLU A 102 5.39 16.07 -3.99
CA GLU A 102 5.07 16.93 -2.85
C GLU A 102 3.71 17.61 -2.98
N LYS A 103 3.26 17.87 -4.22
CA LYS A 103 1.99 18.54 -4.56
C LYS A 103 0.86 17.60 -4.98
N LYS A 104 1.10 16.28 -4.99
CA LYS A 104 0.07 15.27 -5.26
C LYS A 104 -0.81 14.97 -4.06
#